data_AF-A0A2V6WNG4-F1
#
_entry.id   AF-A0A2V6WNG4-F1
#
_cell.length_a   1.000
_cell.length_b   1.000
_cell.length_c   1.000
_cell.angle_alpha   90.00
_cell.angle_beta   90.00
_cell.angle_gamma   90.00
#
_symmetry.space_group_name_H-M   'P 1'
#
loop_
_entity.id
_entity.type
_entity.pdbx_description
1 polymer ?
#
loop_
_entity_poly.entity_id
_entity_poly.type
_entity_poly.pdbx_seq_one_letter_code
_entity_poly.pdbx_strand_id
1 'polypeptide(L)'
;LSLYLAVRSRMYWRMLIGIAIVAALVHSWARIEPGLGIAVPIFLPPLIAAGVGLLLAFRRAPPLAYVAGSMGTLIGADLLNLDKIERLAAPIVSIGGAGTFDGVFLTGIIAGLLA
;
A
#
# COMPACT_ATOMS: atom_id res chain seq x y z
N LEU A 1 2.22 11.57 -9.01
CA LEU A 1 2.84 10.60 -9.96
C LEU A 1 1.93 9.39 -10.24
N SER A 2 1.37 8.75 -9.22
CA SER A 2 0.51 7.56 -9.37
C SER A 2 -0.74 7.78 -10.23
N LEU A 3 -1.45 8.90 -10.03
CA LEU A 3 -2.59 9.33 -10.86
C LEU A 3 -2.19 9.55 -12.33
N TYR A 4 -1.02 10.13 -12.56
CA TYR A 4 -0.49 10.39 -13.90
C TYR A 4 -0.16 9.08 -14.65
N LEU A 5 0.45 8.10 -13.97
CA LEU A 5 0.75 6.79 -14.55
C LEU A 5 -0.51 5.96 -14.79
N ALA A 6 -1.52 6.06 -13.90
CA ALA A 6 -2.80 5.41 -14.08
C ALA A 6 -3.51 5.90 -15.33
N VAL A 7 -3.57 7.22 -15.53
CA VAL A 7 -4.21 7.83 -16.70
C VAL A 7 -3.49 7.51 -18.01
N ARG A 8 -2.17 7.33 -17.98
CA ARG A 8 -1.36 7.10 -19.19
C ARG A 8 -1.24 5.64 -19.62
N SER A 9 -1.42 4.68 -18.70
CA SER A 9 -1.06 3.27 -18.94
C SER A 9 -2.15 2.41 -19.61
N ARG A 10 -3.39 2.91 -19.79
CA ARG A 10 -4.58 2.14 -20.24
C ARG A 10 -4.83 0.82 -19.45
N MET A 11 -4.23 0.65 -18.28
CA MET A 11 -4.29 -0.56 -17.45
C MET A 11 -5.13 -0.38 -16.17
N TYR A 12 -6.14 0.49 -16.22
CA TYR A 12 -6.96 0.88 -15.08
C TYR A 12 -7.51 -0.30 -14.29
N TRP A 13 -8.02 -1.34 -14.96
CA TRP A 13 -8.56 -2.53 -14.30
C TRP A 13 -7.50 -3.33 -13.55
N ARG A 14 -6.32 -3.52 -14.14
CA ARG A 14 -5.23 -4.26 -13.48
C ARG A 14 -4.69 -3.47 -12.28
N MET A 15 -4.66 -2.15 -12.38
CA MET A 15 -4.27 -1.28 -11.27
C MET A 15 -5.31 -1.30 -10.15
N LEU A 16 -6.61 -1.20 -10.46
CA LEU A 16 -7.68 -1.30 -9.47
C LEU A 16 -7.67 -2.64 -8.74
N ILE A 17 -7.52 -3.75 -9.49
CA ILE A 17 -7.40 -5.10 -8.91
C ILE A 17 -6.14 -5.17 -8.02
N GLY A 18 -5.00 -4.66 -8.50
CA GLY A 18 -3.77 -4.65 -7.72
C GLY A 18 -3.88 -3.85 -6.42
N ILE A 19 -4.49 -2.66 -6.48
CA ILE A 19 -4.77 -1.81 -5.32
C ILE A 19 -5.67 -2.57 -4.33
N ALA A 20 -6.75 -3.19 -4.81
CA ALA A 20 -7.68 -3.93 -3.95
C ALA A 20 -7.01 -5.12 -3.25
N ILE A 21 -6.18 -5.88 -3.97
CA ILE A 21 -5.43 -7.01 -3.40
C ILE A 21 -4.45 -6.53 -2.34
N VAL A 22 -3.62 -5.52 -2.66
CA VAL A 22 -2.65 -4.98 -1.70
C VAL A 22 -3.38 -4.40 -0.48
N ALA A 23 -4.47 -3.65 -0.68
CA ALA A 23 -5.24 -3.07 0.42
C ALA A 23 -5.83 -4.13 1.35
N ALA A 24 -6.43 -5.20 0.81
CA ALA A 24 -7.00 -6.26 1.63
C ALA A 24 -5.92 -7.01 2.45
N LEU A 25 -4.77 -7.29 1.84
CA LEU A 25 -3.67 -7.97 2.51
C LEU A 25 -3.01 -7.06 3.55
N VAL A 26 -2.76 -5.79 3.23
CA VAL A 26 -2.20 -4.84 4.21
C VAL A 26 -3.18 -4.61 5.36
N HIS A 27 -4.48 -4.49 5.09
CA HIS A 27 -5.50 -4.29 6.13
C HIS A 27 -5.57 -5.47 7.12
N SER A 28 -5.51 -6.70 6.62
CA SER A 28 -5.56 -7.90 7.48
C SER A 28 -4.33 -8.06 8.37
N TRP A 29 -3.19 -7.47 7.99
CA TRP A 29 -1.94 -7.52 8.76
C TRP A 29 -1.67 -6.25 9.56
N ALA A 30 -2.43 -5.17 9.34
CA ALA A 30 -2.33 -3.94 10.09
C ALA A 30 -2.75 -4.17 11.54
N ARG A 31 -1.89 -3.79 12.48
CA ARG A 31 -2.15 -3.84 13.91
C ARG A 31 -2.22 -2.42 14.45
N ILE A 32 -3.15 -2.16 15.35
CA ILE A 32 -3.28 -0.84 15.97
C ILE A 32 -2.63 -0.95 17.33
N GLU A 33 -1.53 -0.24 17.50
CA GLU A 33 -0.77 -0.24 18.75
C GLU A 33 -0.99 1.09 19.49
N PRO A 34 -1.49 1.05 20.75
CA PRO A 34 -1.72 2.24 21.55
C PRO A 34 -0.44 3.07 21.69
N GLY A 35 -0.51 4.36 21.34
CA GLY A 35 0.62 5.30 21.41
C GLY A 35 1.56 5.31 20.20
N LEU A 36 1.51 4.32 19.31
CA LEU A 36 2.30 4.26 18.07
C LEU A 36 1.46 4.50 16.81
N GLY A 37 0.17 4.16 16.85
CA GLY A 37 -0.75 4.28 15.71
C GLY A 37 -0.91 2.98 14.94
N ILE A 38 -1.03 3.05 13.61
CA ILE A 38 -1.20 1.86 12.76
C ILE A 38 0.17 1.28 12.42
N ALA A 39 0.46 0.12 12.97
CA ALA A 39 1.66 -0.65 12.72
C ALA A 39 1.45 -1.65 11.58
N VAL A 40 2.30 -1.56 10.55
CA VAL A 40 2.33 -2.52 9.43
C VAL A 40 3.75 -3.06 9.27
N PRO A 41 3.95 -4.37 9.02
CA PRO A 41 5.27 -4.90 8.75
C PRO A 41 5.88 -4.25 7.50
N ILE A 42 7.03 -3.60 7.64
CA ILE A 42 7.68 -2.77 6.61
C ILE A 42 7.84 -3.47 5.25
N PHE A 43 8.21 -4.75 5.25
CA PHE A 43 8.47 -5.51 4.02
C PHE A 43 7.21 -6.10 3.37
N LEU A 44 6.09 -6.14 4.09
CA LEU A 44 4.88 -6.81 3.63
C LEU A 44 4.28 -6.11 2.39
N PRO A 45 4.01 -4.78 2.40
CA PRO A 45 3.46 -4.12 1.22
C PRO A 45 4.38 -4.14 -0.02
N PRO A 46 5.71 -3.92 0.08
CA PRO A 46 6.64 -4.01 -1.04
C PRO A 46 6.65 -5.38 -1.72
N LEU A 47 6.67 -6.46 -0.92
CA LEU A 47 6.69 -7.83 -1.45
C LEU A 47 5.38 -8.18 -2.16
N ILE A 48 4.24 -7.81 -1.57
CA ILE A 48 2.93 -8.04 -2.19
C ILE A 48 2.82 -7.23 -3.48
N ALA A 49 3.20 -5.96 -3.46
CA ALA A 49 3.13 -5.08 -4.62
C ALA A 49 4.00 -5.59 -5.78
N ALA A 50 5.21 -6.05 -5.50
CA ALA A 50 6.10 -6.66 -6.49
C ALA A 50 5.50 -7.94 -7.08
N GLY A 51 5.00 -8.85 -6.23
CA GLY A 51 4.35 -10.09 -6.66
C GLY A 51 3.12 -9.83 -7.53
N VAL A 52 2.24 -8.92 -7.09
CA VAL A 52 1.03 -8.51 -7.83
C VAL A 52 1.41 -7.82 -9.14
N GLY A 53 2.44 -6.98 -9.14
CA GLY A 53 3.02 -6.34 -10.33
C GLY A 53 3.47 -7.36 -11.38
N LEU A 54 4.26 -8.34 -10.96
CA LEU A 54 4.78 -9.40 -11.82
C LEU A 54 3.67 -10.31 -12.35
N LEU A 55 2.71 -10.68 -11.51
CA LEU A 55 1.60 -11.57 -11.87
C LEU A 55 0.60 -10.90 -12.85
N LEU A 56 0.16 -9.69 -12.55
CA LEU A 56 -0.87 -9.01 -13.36
C LEU A 56 -0.31 -8.32 -14.60
N ALA A 57 0.97 -7.96 -14.59
CA ALA A 57 1.57 -7.16 -15.64
C ALA A 57 3.07 -7.43 -15.81
N PHE A 58 3.52 -8.67 -15.99
CA PHE A 58 4.94 -9.02 -16.13
C PHE A 58 5.81 -8.02 -16.96
N ARG A 59 5.34 -7.61 -18.15
CA ARG A 59 6.04 -6.64 -19.02
C ARG A 59 5.97 -5.17 -18.60
N ARG A 60 5.08 -4.83 -17.67
CA ARG A 60 4.82 -3.49 -17.12
C ARG A 60 4.61 -3.59 -15.60
N ALA A 61 5.40 -4.44 -14.95
CA ALA A 61 5.30 -4.72 -13.52
C ALA A 61 5.65 -3.49 -12.68
N PRO A 62 6.65 -2.66 -13.04
CA PRO A 62 7.05 -1.50 -12.22
C PRO A 62 5.94 -0.48 -11.97
N PRO A 63 5.23 0.03 -13.01
CA PRO A 63 4.17 1.02 -12.77
C PRO A 63 3.00 0.43 -11.98
N LEU A 64 2.69 -0.86 -12.18
CA LEU A 64 1.61 -1.52 -11.44
C LEU A 64 2.00 -1.75 -9.98
N ALA A 65 3.21 -2.26 -9.72
CA ALA A 65 3.74 -2.45 -8.37
C ALA A 65 3.80 -1.13 -7.60
N TYR A 66 4.24 -0.04 -8.25
CA TYR A 66 4.27 1.28 -7.63
C TYR A 66 2.87 1.76 -7.23
N VAL A 67 1.91 1.73 -8.16
CA VAL A 67 0.54 2.22 -7.91
C VAL A 67 -0.20 1.34 -6.92
N ALA A 68 -0.16 0.01 -7.12
CA ALA A 68 -0.82 -0.96 -6.24
C ALA A 68 -0.20 -0.94 -4.83
N GLY A 69 1.13 -0.89 -4.74
CA GLY A 69 1.86 -0.78 -3.48
C GLY A 69 1.52 0.49 -2.74
N SER A 70 1.76 1.66 -3.33
CA SER A 70 1.52 2.94 -2.66
C SER A 70 0.05 3.15 -2.26
N MET A 71 -0.87 3.07 -3.23
CA MET A 71 -2.30 3.31 -2.97
C MET A 71 -2.92 2.20 -2.12
N GLY A 72 -2.59 0.94 -2.41
CA GLY A 72 -3.13 -0.18 -1.65
C GLY A 72 -2.66 -0.16 -0.20
N THR A 73 -1.41 0.23 0.06
CA THR A 73 -0.88 0.34 1.43
C THR A 73 -1.57 1.46 2.20
N LEU A 74 -1.73 2.64 1.61
CA LEU A 74 -2.47 3.75 2.24
C LEU A 74 -3.94 3.40 2.50
N ILE A 75 -4.62 2.79 1.53
CA ILE A 75 -6.03 2.41 1.70
C ILE A 75 -6.16 1.31 2.77
N GLY A 76 -5.32 0.27 2.67
CA GLY A 76 -5.40 -0.90 3.55
C GLY A 76 -4.97 -0.62 5.00
N ALA A 77 -3.85 0.07 5.16
CA ALA A 77 -3.32 0.40 6.47
C ALA A 77 -4.14 1.51 7.12
N ASP A 78 -4.28 2.65 6.44
CA ASP A 78 -4.83 3.86 7.05
C ASP A 78 -6.36 3.92 6.92
N LEU A 79 -6.90 3.99 5.70
CA LEU A 79 -8.32 4.26 5.48
C LEU A 79 -9.24 3.19 6.08
N LEU A 80 -8.92 1.91 5.88
CA LEU A 80 -9.75 0.81 6.37
C LEU A 80 -9.64 0.58 7.89
N ASN A 81 -8.71 1.23 8.59
CA ASN A 81 -8.57 1.12 10.05
C ASN A 81 -9.01 2.39 10.81
N LEU A 82 -9.52 3.41 10.12
CA LEU A 82 -10.00 4.66 10.73
C LEU A 82 -11.08 4.40 11.80
N ASP A 83 -12.01 3.49 11.55
CA ASP A 83 -13.09 3.13 12.49
C ASP A 83 -12.56 2.57 13.82
N LYS A 84 -11.39 1.92 13.78
CA LYS A 84 -10.73 1.35 14.96
C LYS A 84 -9.88 2.38 15.70
N ILE A 85 -9.36 3.38 14.98
CA ILE A 85 -8.65 4.54 15.56
C ILE A 85 -9.63 5.40 16.36
N GLU A 86 -10.83 5.65 15.84
CA GLU A 86 -11.88 6.43 16.52
C GLU A 86 -12.26 5.82 17.88
N ARG A 87 -12.20 4.49 17.98
CA ARG A 87 -12.48 3.75 19.23
C ARG A 87 -11.35 3.79 20.26
N LEU A 88 -10.14 4.20 19.87
CA LEU A 88 -8.96 4.05 20.72
C LEU A 88 -8.84 5.14 21.81
N ALA A 89 -9.73 6.15 21.85
CA ALA A 89 -9.71 7.27 22.80
C ALA A 89 -8.32 7.92 22.99
N ALA A 90 -7.43 7.75 22.00
CA ALA A 90 -6.08 8.27 22.05
C ALA A 90 -6.08 9.72 21.55
N PRO A 91 -5.52 10.68 22.30
CA PRO A 91 -5.57 12.09 21.95
C PRO A 91 -4.81 12.43 20.66
N ILE A 92 -3.84 11.60 20.25
CA ILE A 92 -3.06 11.74 19.02
C ILE A 92 -2.75 10.34 18.46
N VAL A 93 -2.99 10.13 17.17
CA VAL A 93 -2.63 8.91 16.44
C VAL A 93 -1.80 9.27 15.20
N SER A 94 -0.68 8.58 15.01
CA SER A 94 0.15 8.71 13.82
C SER A 94 -0.45 7.89 12.67
N ILE A 95 -0.92 8.58 11.63
CA ILE A 95 -1.38 7.97 10.37
C ILE A 95 -0.20 7.99 9.40
N GLY A 96 0.13 6.86 8.79
CA GLY A 96 1.29 6.75 7.91
C GLY A 96 2.63 6.46 8.61
N GLY A 97 2.74 6.55 9.93
CA GLY A 97 4.05 6.53 10.64
C GLY A 97 4.65 5.16 10.92
N ALA A 98 3.94 4.26 11.61
CA ALA A 98 4.51 3.02 12.18
C ALA A 98 4.67 1.87 11.16
N GLY A 99 5.23 2.16 9.99
CA GLY A 99 5.55 1.17 8.94
C GLY A 99 4.78 1.34 7.63
N THR A 100 3.74 2.18 7.60
CA THR A 100 2.99 2.49 6.37
C THR A 100 3.83 3.33 5.40
N PHE A 101 4.49 4.39 5.88
CA PHE A 101 5.39 5.23 5.07
C PHE A 101 6.58 4.41 4.54
N ASP A 102 7.17 3.58 5.38
CA ASP A 102 8.27 2.69 4.98
C ASP A 102 7.81 1.69 3.90
N GLY A 103 6.58 1.17 4.02
CA GLY A 103 5.97 0.33 2.99
C GLY A 103 5.76 1.06 1.66
N VAL A 104 5.22 2.29 1.69
CA VAL A 104 5.04 3.13 0.49
C VAL A 104 6.38 3.53 -0.14
N PHE A 105 7.40 3.80 0.68
CA PHE A 105 8.72 4.18 0.21
C PHE A 105 9.48 2.99 -0.38
N LEU A 106 9.51 1.84 0.31
CA LEU A 106 10.12 0.62 -0.22
C LEU A 106 9.40 0.11 -1.46
N THR A 107 8.06 0.18 -1.53
CA THR A 107 7.32 -0.17 -2.76
C THR A 107 7.80 0.70 -3.93
N GLY A 108 8.11 1.98 -3.67
CA GLY A 108 8.78 2.89 -4.60
C GLY A 108 10.11 2.38 -5.11
N ILE A 109 11.00 2.01 -4.20
CA ILE A 109 12.33 1.49 -4.52
C ILE A 109 12.24 0.17 -5.28
N ILE A 110 11.46 -0.79 -4.78
CA ILE A 110 11.30 -2.10 -5.42
C ILE A 110 10.68 -1.96 -6.80
N ALA A 111 9.68 -1.10 -6.96
CA ALA A 111 9.14 -0.81 -8.29
C ALA A 111 10.23 -0.25 -9.22
N GLY A 112 11.06 0.69 -8.75
CA GLY A 112 12.19 1.20 -9.53
C GLY A 112 13.21 0.11 -9.91
N LEU A 113 13.49 -0.85 -9.02
CA LEU A 113 14.40 -1.97 -9.29
C LEU A 113 13.83 -3.00 -10.28
N LEU A 114 12.51 -3.06 -10.44
CA LEU A 114 11.85 -3.94 -11.42
C LEU A 114 11.82 -3.35 -12.84
N ALA A 115 12.19 -2.06 -13.00
CA ALA A 115 12.13 -1.32 -14.26
C ALA A 115 13.40 -1.46 -15.09
#